data_AF-A0A9X8VJN0-F1
#
_entry.id   AF-A0A9X8VJN0-F1
#
_cell.length_a   1.000
_cell.length_b   1.000
_cell.length_c   1.000
_cell.angle_alpha   90.00
_cell.angle_beta   90.00
_cell.angle_gamma   90.00
#
_symmetry.space_group_name_H-M   'P 1'
#
loop_
_entity.id
_entity.type
_entity.pdbx_description
1 polymer ?
#
loop_
_entity_poly.entity_id
_entity_poly.type
_entity_poly.pdbx_seq_one_letter_code
_entity_poly.pdbx_strand_id
1 'polypeptide(L)'
;MSKHVTESLVFRPASELPTADLDGRAVLVFNPCDGWHDGFVRAREEDGEVYHVGIYPWMGREMTPHDFYITWALLPDENKLAEKFEAERSCLLLWGKGVAF
;
A
#
# COMPACT_ATOMS: atom_id res chain seq x y z
N MET A 1 -16.95 -11.45 -20.85
CA MET A 1 -15.47 -11.47 -20.96
C MET A 1 -14.95 -10.84 -19.69
N SER A 2 -14.17 -11.54 -18.87
CA SER A 2 -13.51 -10.92 -17.71
C SER A 2 -12.54 -9.85 -18.22
N LYS A 3 -12.68 -8.63 -17.70
CA LYS A 3 -11.72 -7.57 -17.97
C LYS A 3 -10.46 -7.90 -17.18
N HIS A 4 -9.33 -8.07 -17.87
CA HIS A 4 -8.05 -8.22 -17.21
C HIS A 4 -7.31 -6.88 -17.24
N VAL A 5 -6.64 -6.55 -16.14
CA VAL A 5 -5.73 -5.41 -16.04
C VAL A 5 -4.37 -5.98 -15.66
N THR A 6 -3.35 -5.64 -16.43
CA THR A 6 -1.96 -5.99 -16.13
C THR A 6 -1.27 -4.74 -15.62
N GLU A 7 -0.66 -4.83 -14.44
CA GLU A 7 0.22 -3.82 -13.87
C GLU A 7 1.58 -4.46 -13.59
N SER A 8 2.64 -3.67 -13.53
CA SER A 8 3.99 -4.14 -13.24
C SER A 8 4.50 -3.56 -11.93
N LEU A 9 5.23 -4.36 -11.17
CA LEU A 9 5.92 -3.93 -9.96
C LEU A 9 7.40 -3.76 -10.25
N VAL A 10 7.97 -2.68 -9.73
CA VAL A 10 9.42 -2.44 -9.73
C VAL A 10 9.92 -2.64 -8.31
N PHE A 11 10.70 -3.70 -8.10
CA PHE A 11 11.29 -4.01 -6.81
C PHE A 11 12.57 -3.21 -6.60
N ARG A 12 12.58 -2.43 -5.54
CA ARG A 12 13.71 -1.62 -5.06
C ARG A 12 14.40 -2.33 -3.91
N PRO A 13 15.73 -2.29 -3.80
CA PRO A 13 16.42 -2.86 -2.64
C PRO A 13 16.06 -2.09 -1.36
N ALA A 14 16.14 -2.74 -0.21
CA ALA A 14 15.89 -2.11 1.09
C ALA A 14 16.80 -0.90 1.40
N SER A 15 17.95 -0.80 0.72
CA SER A 15 18.86 0.35 0.81
C SER A 15 18.32 1.61 0.11
N GLU A 16 17.32 1.47 -0.76
CA GLU A 16 16.64 2.56 -1.45
C GLU A 16 15.33 2.85 -0.71
N LEU A 17 15.33 3.86 0.16
CA LEU A 17 14.18 4.18 1.01
C LEU A 17 13.07 4.92 0.25
N PRO A 18 11.79 4.78 0.67
CA PRO A 18 10.71 5.58 0.10
C PRO A 18 10.90 7.07 0.41
N THR A 19 10.29 7.91 -0.43
CA THR A 19 10.31 9.36 -0.33
C THR A 19 8.96 9.91 0.10
N ALA A 20 8.94 11.15 0.63
CA ALA A 20 7.75 11.74 1.24
C ALA A 20 6.58 11.95 0.27
N ASP A 21 6.83 12.10 -1.03
CA ASP A 21 5.80 12.19 -2.07
C ASP A 21 4.96 10.92 -2.24
N LEU A 22 5.43 9.80 -1.66
CA LEU A 22 4.71 8.54 -1.63
C LEU A 22 3.83 8.38 -0.38
N ASP A 23 3.69 9.40 0.47
CA ASP A 23 2.89 9.28 1.69
C ASP A 23 1.48 8.75 1.42
N GLY A 24 1.06 7.79 2.23
CA GLY A 24 -0.22 7.10 2.08
C GLY A 24 -0.26 5.98 1.04
N ARG A 25 0.76 5.84 0.19
CA ARG A 25 0.79 4.81 -0.85
C ARG A 25 1.10 3.44 -0.28
N ALA A 26 0.39 2.43 -0.79
CA ALA A 26 0.66 1.04 -0.44
C ALA A 26 1.87 0.48 -1.18
N VAL A 27 2.57 -0.42 -0.51
CA VAL A 27 3.76 -1.11 -1.01
C VAL A 27 3.65 -2.60 -0.67
N LEU A 28 4.33 -3.41 -1.48
CA LEU A 28 4.60 -4.82 -1.18
C LEU A 28 6.05 -4.92 -0.72
N VAL A 29 6.29 -5.48 0.47
CA VAL A 29 7.64 -5.73 1.00
C VAL A 29 7.91 -7.23 1.07
N PHE A 30 9.18 -7.62 0.97
CA PHE A 30 9.60 -9.02 1.08
C PHE A 30 10.61 -9.23 2.21
N ASN A 31 10.25 -10.14 3.11
CA ASN A 31 11.11 -10.68 4.15
C ASN A 31 11.45 -12.15 3.82
N PRO A 32 12.73 -12.56 3.76
CA PRO A 32 13.11 -13.96 3.56
C PRO A 32 12.60 -14.93 4.64
N CYS A 33 12.30 -14.45 5.85
CA CYS A 33 11.90 -15.30 6.97
C CYS A 33 10.45 -15.79 6.87
N ASP A 34 9.52 -14.93 6.44
CA ASP A 34 8.07 -15.20 6.46
C ASP A 34 7.33 -14.72 5.20
N GLY A 35 8.03 -14.15 4.22
CA GLY A 35 7.53 -13.93 2.87
C GLY A 35 7.07 -12.50 2.59
N TRP A 36 5.94 -12.38 1.90
CA TRP A 36 5.40 -11.11 1.40
C TRP A 36 4.49 -10.44 2.42
N HIS A 37 4.64 -9.12 2.57
CA HIS A 37 3.78 -8.31 3.45
C HIS A 37 3.34 -7.04 2.74
N ASP A 38 2.14 -6.58 3.03
CA ASP A 38 1.68 -5.25 2.65
C ASP A 38 2.14 -4.18 3.66
N GLY A 39 2.38 -2.99 3.15
CA GLY A 39 2.72 -1.83 3.97
C GLY A 39 2.26 -0.54 3.33
N PHE A 40 2.39 0.55 4.08
CA PHE A 40 2.07 1.90 3.65
C PHE A 40 3.26 2.80 3.94
N VAL A 41 3.63 3.63 2.95
CA VAL A 41 4.58 4.71 3.19
C VAL A 41 3.93 5.73 4.11
N ARG A 42 4.68 6.17 5.12
CA ARG A 42 4.30 7.24 6.03
C ARG A 42 5.42 8.28 6.09
N ALA A 43 5.13 9.51 5.70
CA ALA A 43 5.96 10.67 5.98
C ALA A 43 5.54 11.27 7.33
N ARG A 44 6.49 11.40 8.25
CA ARG A 44 6.28 12.05 9.55
C ARG A 44 6.77 13.48 9.46
N GLU A 45 5.88 14.39 9.83
CA GLU A 45 6.10 15.83 9.78
C GLU A 45 6.07 16.40 11.20
N GLU A 46 6.99 17.33 11.48
CA GLU A 46 7.01 18.15 12.68
C GLU A 46 7.37 19.59 12.26
N ASP A 47 6.60 20.58 12.72
CA ASP A 47 6.79 22.00 12.40
C ASP A 47 6.86 22.33 10.89
N GLY A 48 6.14 21.58 10.04
CA GLY A 48 6.15 21.79 8.59
C GLY A 48 7.28 21.07 7.84
N GLU A 49 8.17 20.37 8.55
CA GLU A 49 9.33 19.69 8.00
C GLU A 49 9.21 18.17 8.15
N VAL A 50 9.49 17.44 7.07
CA VAL A 50 9.48 15.97 7.09
C VAL A 50 10.78 15.48 7.72
N TYR A 51 10.69 14.88 8.91
CA TYR A 51 11.85 14.37 9.64
C TYR A 51 12.09 12.87 9.44
N HIS A 52 11.08 12.11 9.02
CA HIS A 52 11.19 10.67 8.80
C HIS A 52 10.24 10.16 7.72
N VAL A 53 10.69 9.21 6.91
CA VAL A 53 9.86 8.47 5.97
C VAL A 53 10.13 6.99 6.12
N GLY A 54 9.09 6.22 6.39
CA GLY A 54 9.20 4.77 6.64
C GLY A 54 8.02 3.99 6.08
N ILE A 55 8.13 2.66 6.14
CA ILE A 55 7.07 1.74 5.71
C ILE A 55 6.46 1.10 6.95
N TYR A 56 5.14 1.17 7.07
CA TYR A 56 4.39 0.66 8.22
C TYR A 56 3.30 -0.31 7.77
N PRO A 57 3.05 -1.41 8.49
CA PRO A 57 1.86 -2.21 8.26
C PRO A 57 0.61 -1.38 8.64
N TRP A 58 -0.57 -1.88 8.30
CA TRP A 58 -1.84 -1.24 8.70
C TRP A 58 -1.90 -0.96 10.22
N MET A 59 -1.44 -1.90 11.04
CA MET A 59 -1.22 -1.73 12.47
C MET A 59 0.10 -2.34 12.88
N GLY A 60 0.91 -1.61 13.64
CA GLY A 60 2.17 -2.11 14.16
C GLY A 60 3.28 -1.07 14.18
N ARG A 61 4.51 -1.56 14.27
CA ARG A 61 5.73 -0.75 14.21
C ARG A 61 6.22 -0.66 12.76
N GLU A 62 7.14 0.26 12.54
CA GLU A 62 7.85 0.37 11.27
C GLU A 62 8.48 -0.97 10.88
N MET A 63 8.32 -1.33 9.62
CA MET A 63 9.10 -2.39 9.00
C MET A 63 10.44 -1.77 8.66
N THR A 64 11.50 -2.13 9.38
CA THR A 64 12.82 -1.56 9.14
C THR A 64 13.56 -2.32 8.04
N PRO A 65 14.19 -1.61 7.08
CA PRO A 65 14.99 -2.24 6.04
C PRO A 65 16.17 -2.99 6.64
N HIS A 66 16.56 -4.10 6.03
CA HIS A 66 17.69 -4.96 6.41
C HIS A 66 17.58 -5.68 7.76
N ASP A 67 16.75 -5.21 8.68
CA ASP A 67 16.36 -5.94 9.89
C ASP A 67 15.15 -6.86 9.63
N PHE A 68 14.21 -6.38 8.82
CA PHE A 68 12.94 -7.06 8.56
C PHE A 68 12.73 -7.40 7.09
N TYR A 69 13.00 -6.50 6.15
CA TYR A 69 12.79 -6.76 4.71
C TYR A 69 14.02 -6.44 3.87
N ILE A 70 14.13 -7.09 2.70
CA ILE A 70 15.27 -6.91 1.78
C ILE A 70 14.91 -6.17 0.49
N THR A 71 13.63 -6.10 0.14
CA THR A 71 13.13 -5.36 -1.03
C THR A 71 11.69 -4.91 -0.82
N TRP A 72 11.29 -3.87 -1.55
CA TRP A 72 9.93 -3.37 -1.60
C TRP A 72 9.54 -2.89 -3.00
N ALA A 73 8.26 -2.85 -3.30
CA ALA A 73 7.73 -2.30 -4.54
C ALA A 73 6.48 -1.47 -4.26
N LEU A 74 6.32 -0.35 -4.98
CA LEU A 74 5.11 0.45 -4.91
C LEU A 74 3.95 -0.31 -5.58
N LEU A 75 2.83 -0.47 -4.87
CA LEU A 75 1.63 -1.07 -5.46
C LEU A 75 0.96 -0.09 -6.44
N PRO A 76 0.22 -0.62 -7.44
CA PRO A 76 -0.58 0.22 -8.32
C PRO A 76 -1.56 1.08 -7.50
N ASP A 77 -1.93 2.22 -8.06
CA ASP A 77 -2.89 3.12 -7.44
C ASP A 77 -4.23 2.40 -7.25
N GLU A 78 -4.59 2.18 -5.98
CA GLU A 78 -5.77 1.42 -5.57
C GLU A 78 -7.06 2.08 -6.06
N ASN A 79 -7.13 3.41 -6.07
CA ASN A 79 -8.31 4.12 -6.56
C ASN A 79 -8.49 3.90 -8.07
N LYS A 80 -7.39 3.98 -8.83
CA LYS A 80 -7.43 3.71 -10.28
C LYS A 80 -7.77 2.25 -10.59
N LEU A 81 -7.27 1.30 -9.79
CA LEU A 81 -7.66 -0.10 -9.93
C LEU A 81 -9.15 -0.29 -9.58
N ALA A 82 -9.64 0.29 -8.49
CA ALA A 82 -11.03 0.22 -8.08
C ALA A 82 -11.98 0.79 -9.13
N GLU A 83 -11.63 1.90 -9.78
CA GLU A 83 -12.37 2.47 -10.91
C GLU A 83 -12.42 1.50 -12.11
N LYS A 84 -11.29 0.85 -12.45
CA LYS A 84 -11.23 -0.10 -13.56
C LYS A 84 -12.14 -1.33 -13.35
N PHE A 85 -12.37 -1.70 -12.10
CA PHE A 85 -13.19 -2.84 -11.66
C PHE A 85 -14.45 -2.41 -10.89
N GLU A 86 -14.97 -1.21 -11.13
CA GLU A 86 -16.09 -0.64 -10.36
C GLU A 86 -17.34 -1.53 -10.35
N ALA A 87 -17.61 -2.24 -11.45
CA ALA A 87 -18.70 -3.20 -11.56
C ALA A 87 -18.56 -4.42 -10.61
N GLU A 88 -17.34 -4.73 -10.17
CA GLU A 88 -17.04 -5.80 -9.21
C GLU A 88 -17.08 -5.30 -7.75
N ARG A 89 -17.32 -4.00 -7.53
CA ARG A 89 -17.28 -3.37 -6.20
C ARG A 89 -18.50 -3.76 -5.38
N SER A 90 -18.43 -4.89 -4.70
CA SER A 90 -19.37 -5.30 -3.65
C SER A 90 -18.79 -4.98 -2.26
N CYS A 91 -18.39 -3.72 -2.04
CA CYS A 91 -18.16 -3.25 -0.69
C CYS A 91 -19.53 -2.80 -0.18
N LEU A 92 -20.19 -3.67 0.58
CA LEU A 92 -21.49 -3.48 1.22
C LEU A 92 -21.84 -2.00 1.49
N LEU A 93 -22.54 -1.37 0.54
CA LEU A 93 -23.51 -0.31 0.84
C LEU A 93 -24.73 -0.98 1.50
N LEU A 94 -24.54 -1.59 2.69
CA LEU A 94 -25.61 -1.97 3.61
C LEU A 94 -25.77 -0.96 4.76
N TRP A 95 -25.33 0.28 4.57
CA TRP A 95 -25.64 1.38 5.49
C TRP A 95 -26.36 2.51 4.75
N GLY A 96 -27.55 2.23 4.19
CA GLY A 96 -28.45 3.34 3.80
C GLY A 96 -29.49 3.09 2.71
N LYS A 97 -29.58 1.93 2.07
CA LYS A 97 -30.73 1.63 1.20
C LYS A 97 -31.66 0.67 1.92
N GLY A 98 -32.63 1.27 2.61
CA GLY A 98 -33.81 0.56 3.08
C GLY A 98 -34.45 -0.18 1.91
N VAL A 99 -34.31 -1.50 1.92
CA VAL A 99 -35.16 -2.40 1.16
C VAL A 99 -36.20 -2.85 2.17
N ALA A 100 -37.37 -2.23 2.10
CA ALA A 100 -38.57 -2.74 2.75
C ALA A 100 -38.95 -4.06 2.07
N PHE A 101 -39.13 -5.10 2.89
CA PHE A 101 -39.99 -6.24 2.55
C PHE A 101 -41.45 -5.88 2.89
#